data_AF-A0A3C1YAX0-F1
#
_entry.id   AF-A0A3C1YAX0-F1
#
_cell.length_a   1.000
_cell.length_b   1.000
_cell.length_c   1.000
_cell.angle_alpha   90.00
_cell.angle_beta   90.00
_cell.angle_gamma   90.00
#
_symmetry.space_group_name_H-M   'P 1'
#
loop_
_entity.id
_entity.type
_entity.pdbx_description
1 polymer ?
#
loop_
_entity_poly.entity_id
_entity_poly.type
_entity_poly.pdbx_seq_one_letter_code
_entity_poly.pdbx_strand_id
1 'polypeptide(L)'
;KLVNLCFKNAKNIQKDRIRKNEELRHRLDNKRVLEQLQHDLRLSSKPRHIECFDNSNIQGTNPVAACVVFKNAKPSKKDYRLFNVKTVSGPDDFASMEEVVYRRYKRLMNEGQDLPQLIVIDGGKGQLSSALKSLEKLNLQHTIAIIGIAKRLEEIYFPNDSIPLYLDKRSESLKVIQRLRNEAHRFGINHHRNRRSKNSLGTSLDNIVGIGPKTVDTLISHFGSVKRVLEAQEDELTKLVGKRKAQLILERKNPNPKKYNF
;
A
#
# COMPACT_ATOMS: atom_id res chain seq x y z
N LYS A 1 14.09 -51.50 -5.75
CA LYS A 1 14.13 -50.14 -6.37
C LYS A 1 12.80 -49.76 -7.04
N LEU A 2 12.20 -50.61 -7.89
CA LEU A 2 10.92 -50.31 -8.58
C LEU A 2 9.74 -50.04 -7.63
N VAL A 3 9.58 -50.86 -6.59
CA VAL A 3 8.47 -50.76 -5.61
C VAL A 3 8.44 -49.39 -4.91
N ASN A 4 9.60 -48.87 -4.49
CA ASN A 4 9.70 -47.54 -3.89
C ASN A 4 9.34 -46.41 -4.87
N LEU A 5 9.66 -46.58 -6.16
CA LEU A 5 9.28 -45.62 -7.20
C LEU A 5 7.75 -45.62 -7.39
N CYS A 6 7.12 -46.78 -7.42
CA CYS A 6 5.66 -46.93 -7.50
C CYS A 6 4.95 -46.28 -6.30
N PHE A 7 5.43 -46.48 -5.08
CA PHE A 7 4.88 -45.82 -3.89
C PHE A 7 5.02 -44.29 -3.95
N LYS A 8 6.18 -43.79 -4.39
CA LYS A 8 6.41 -42.35 -4.53
C LYS A 8 5.52 -41.73 -5.60
N ASN A 9 5.32 -42.42 -6.72
CA ASN A 9 4.41 -42.00 -7.79
C ASN A 9 2.95 -42.01 -7.33
N ALA A 10 2.49 -43.06 -6.66
CA ALA A 10 1.14 -43.13 -6.11
C ALA A 10 0.87 -41.99 -5.11
N LYS A 11 1.84 -41.70 -4.23
CA LYS A 11 1.76 -40.59 -3.26
C LYS A 11 1.71 -39.22 -3.95
N ASN A 12 2.49 -39.02 -5.02
CA ASN A 12 2.46 -37.78 -5.78
C ASN A 12 1.12 -37.59 -6.51
N ILE A 13 0.60 -38.63 -7.17
CA ILE A 13 -0.72 -38.59 -7.82
C ILE A 13 -1.83 -38.28 -6.80
N GLN A 14 -1.76 -38.85 -5.60
CA GLN A 14 -2.71 -38.57 -4.53
C GLN A 14 -2.64 -37.09 -4.10
N LYS A 15 -1.43 -36.56 -3.88
CA LYS A 15 -1.23 -35.13 -3.56
C LYS A 15 -1.76 -34.21 -4.66
N ASP A 16 -1.49 -34.54 -5.93
CA ASP A 16 -1.95 -33.75 -7.07
C ASP A 16 -3.48 -33.78 -7.20
N ARG A 17 -4.12 -34.92 -6.92
CA ARG A 17 -5.59 -35.03 -6.86
C ARG A 17 -6.18 -34.19 -5.74
N ILE A 18 -5.62 -34.24 -4.53
CA ILE A 18 -6.06 -33.43 -3.39
C ILE A 18 -5.95 -31.95 -3.74
N ARG A 19 -4.78 -31.53 -4.24
CA ARG A 19 -4.53 -30.14 -4.64
C ARG A 19 -5.51 -29.67 -5.72
N LYS A 20 -5.74 -30.48 -6.77
CA LYS A 20 -6.72 -30.14 -7.82
C LYS A 20 -8.13 -30.00 -7.27
N ASN A 21 -8.55 -30.88 -6.36
CA ASN A 21 -9.85 -30.80 -5.72
C ASN A 21 -10.00 -29.55 -4.84
N GLU A 22 -8.98 -29.19 -4.07
CA GLU A 22 -8.95 -27.95 -3.29
C GLU A 22 -9.03 -26.72 -4.20
N GLU A 23 -8.27 -26.70 -5.30
CA GLU A 23 -8.30 -25.61 -6.29
C GLU A 23 -9.69 -25.49 -6.95
N LEU A 24 -10.36 -26.60 -7.24
CA LEU A 24 -11.72 -26.63 -7.76
C LEU A 24 -12.72 -26.10 -6.74
N ARG A 25 -12.66 -26.56 -5.48
CA ARG A 25 -13.50 -26.06 -4.40
C ARG A 25 -13.34 -24.56 -4.20
N HIS A 26 -12.10 -24.08 -4.13
CA HIS A 26 -11.81 -22.64 -4.03
C HIS A 26 -12.35 -21.83 -5.22
N ARG A 27 -12.32 -22.38 -6.44
CA ARG A 27 -12.92 -21.71 -7.61
C ARG A 27 -14.44 -21.60 -7.48
N LEU A 28 -15.10 -22.66 -7.02
CA LEU A 28 -16.55 -22.66 -6.79
C LEU A 28 -16.96 -21.70 -5.67
N ASP A 29 -16.23 -21.71 -4.54
CA ASP A 29 -16.48 -20.79 -3.43
C ASP A 29 -16.32 -19.34 -3.86
N ASN A 30 -15.25 -19.03 -4.59
CA ASN A 30 -15.02 -17.69 -5.13
C ASN A 30 -16.15 -17.26 -6.08
N LYS A 31 -16.65 -18.17 -6.93
CA LYS A 31 -17.77 -17.86 -7.84
C LYS A 31 -19.00 -17.42 -7.06
N ARG A 32 -19.37 -18.17 -6.01
CA ARG A 32 -20.51 -17.84 -5.13
C ARG A 32 -20.30 -16.49 -4.42
N VAL A 33 -19.10 -16.23 -3.92
CA VAL A 33 -18.77 -14.96 -3.26
C VAL A 33 -18.91 -13.78 -4.23
N LEU A 34 -18.46 -13.93 -5.48
CA LEU A 34 -18.59 -12.90 -6.50
C LEU A 34 -20.04 -12.67 -6.94
N GLU A 35 -20.86 -13.72 -6.98
CA GLU A 35 -22.31 -13.62 -7.25
C GLU A 35 -23.04 -12.89 -6.13
N GLN A 36 -22.72 -13.21 -4.87
CA GLN A 36 -23.27 -12.50 -3.72
C GLN A 36 -22.86 -11.03 -3.73
N LEU A 37 -21.57 -10.73 -3.98
CA LEU A 37 -21.08 -9.36 -4.03
C LEU A 37 -21.71 -8.55 -5.17
N GLN A 38 -21.96 -9.18 -6.33
CA GLN A 38 -22.70 -8.58 -7.43
C GLN A 38 -24.13 -8.22 -7.01
N HIS A 39 -24.84 -9.15 -6.34
CA HIS A 39 -26.22 -8.94 -5.93
C HIS A 39 -26.33 -7.85 -4.84
N ASP A 40 -25.53 -7.97 -3.78
CA ASP A 40 -25.56 -7.08 -2.63
C ASP A 40 -25.24 -5.62 -3.01
N LEU A 41 -24.29 -5.43 -3.93
CA LEU A 41 -23.89 -4.10 -4.42
C LEU A 41 -24.62 -3.68 -5.71
N ARG A 42 -25.59 -4.49 -6.19
CA ARG A 42 -26.40 -4.22 -7.39
C ARG A 42 -25.57 -3.94 -8.64
N LEU A 43 -24.48 -4.69 -8.82
CA LEU A 43 -23.55 -4.51 -9.94
C LEU A 43 -24.09 -5.16 -11.22
N SER A 44 -23.85 -4.50 -12.36
CA SER A 44 -24.22 -5.02 -13.69
C SER A 44 -23.44 -6.30 -14.05
N SER A 45 -22.25 -6.49 -13.49
CA SER A 45 -21.39 -7.64 -13.75
C SER A 45 -20.69 -8.13 -12.48
N LYS A 46 -20.19 -9.37 -12.52
CA LYS A 46 -19.44 -9.96 -11.40
C LYS A 46 -18.13 -9.20 -11.19
N PRO A 47 -17.84 -8.71 -9.97
CA PRO A 47 -16.65 -7.93 -9.69
C PRO A 47 -15.39 -8.80 -9.58
N ARG A 48 -14.93 -9.37 -10.71
CA ARG A 48 -13.76 -10.25 -10.78
C ARG A 48 -12.46 -9.50 -10.54
N HIS A 49 -12.41 -8.22 -10.90
CA HIS A 49 -11.30 -7.31 -10.70
C HIS A 49 -11.80 -6.12 -9.86
N ILE A 50 -11.27 -6.01 -8.64
CA ILE A 50 -11.63 -4.98 -7.67
C ILE A 50 -10.37 -4.23 -7.27
N GLU A 51 -10.40 -2.90 -7.33
CA GLU A 51 -9.32 -2.05 -6.83
C GLU A 51 -9.79 -1.27 -5.61
N CYS A 52 -8.95 -1.14 -4.59
CA CYS A 52 -9.23 -0.32 -3.41
C CYS A 52 -8.14 0.70 -3.17
N PHE A 53 -8.57 1.93 -2.91
CA PHE A 53 -7.71 3.09 -2.66
C PHE A 53 -7.82 3.54 -1.21
N ASP A 54 -6.67 3.73 -0.56
CA ASP A 54 -6.53 4.31 0.78
C ASP A 54 -5.51 5.46 0.73
N ASN A 55 -5.90 6.62 1.25
CA ASN A 55 -4.99 7.74 1.45
C ASN A 55 -4.41 7.64 2.86
N SER A 56 -3.17 7.19 2.96
CA SER A 56 -2.46 7.13 4.23
C SER A 56 -1.73 8.45 4.45
N ASN A 57 -2.42 9.42 5.05
CA ASN A 57 -1.78 10.65 5.49
C ASN A 57 -1.12 10.46 6.85
N ILE A 58 0.20 10.27 6.84
CA ILE A 58 1.02 10.40 8.05
C ILE A 58 1.61 11.81 8.02
N GLN A 59 1.20 12.65 8.98
CA GLN A 59 1.75 13.98 9.31
C GLN A 59 3.18 14.19 8.77
N GLY A 60 3.30 14.71 7.55
CA GLY A 60 4.57 14.74 6.83
C GLY A 60 4.45 15.20 5.38
N THR A 61 5.57 15.69 4.84
CA THR A 61 5.72 16.45 3.58
C THR A 61 5.50 15.67 2.27
N ASN A 62 5.02 14.42 2.32
CA ASN A 62 4.86 13.57 1.13
C ASN A 62 3.63 12.65 1.26
N PRO A 63 2.43 13.11 0.84
CA PRO A 63 1.24 12.27 0.83
C PRO A 63 1.41 11.08 -0.13
N VAL A 64 0.99 9.89 0.33
CA VAL A 64 1.03 8.64 -0.46
C VAL A 64 -0.34 7.99 -0.42
N ALA A 65 -0.79 7.50 -1.57
CA ALA A 65 -1.97 6.66 -1.68
C ALA A 65 -1.59 5.22 -2.04
N ALA A 66 -2.27 4.28 -1.40
CA ALA A 66 -2.15 2.86 -1.66
C ALA A 66 -3.30 2.38 -2.55
N CYS A 67 -2.98 1.61 -3.58
CA CYS A 67 -3.93 0.89 -4.41
C CYS A 67 -3.67 -0.61 -4.27
N VAL A 68 -4.67 -1.32 -3.74
CA VAL A 68 -4.66 -2.78 -3.58
C VAL A 68 -5.65 -3.39 -4.55
N VAL A 69 -5.25 -4.51 -5.15
CA VAL A 69 -6.02 -5.19 -6.19
C VAL A 69 -6.46 -6.56 -5.73
N PHE A 70 -7.75 -6.86 -5.83
CA PHE A 70 -8.29 -8.21 -5.68
C PHE A 70 -8.72 -8.76 -7.02
N LYS A 71 -8.32 -10.01 -7.30
CA LYS A 71 -8.79 -10.79 -8.45
C LYS A 71 -9.52 -12.03 -7.96
N ASN A 72 -10.76 -12.21 -8.40
CA ASN A 72 -11.67 -13.26 -7.96
C ASN A 72 -11.75 -13.37 -6.42
N ALA A 73 -12.03 -12.25 -5.76
CA ALA A 73 -12.11 -12.11 -4.30
C ALA A 73 -10.82 -12.44 -3.51
N LYS A 74 -9.67 -12.56 -4.19
CA LYS A 74 -8.36 -12.82 -3.56
C LYS A 74 -7.34 -11.71 -3.83
N PRO A 75 -6.45 -11.40 -2.87
CA PRO A 75 -5.36 -10.46 -3.05
C PRO A 75 -4.47 -10.78 -4.26
N SER A 76 -4.29 -9.82 -5.17
CA SER A 76 -3.30 -9.88 -6.26
C SER A 76 -2.13 -8.95 -5.94
N LYS A 77 -1.23 -9.38 -5.04
CA LYS A 77 -0.12 -8.56 -4.52
C LYS A 77 0.81 -7.99 -5.60
N LYS A 78 0.99 -8.70 -6.71
CA LYS A 78 1.79 -8.25 -7.87
C LYS A 78 1.20 -7.02 -8.57
N ASP A 79 -0.11 -6.81 -8.42
CA ASP A 79 -0.84 -5.72 -9.06
C ASP A 79 -0.96 -4.49 -8.13
N TYR A 80 -0.44 -4.54 -6.91
CA TYR A 80 -0.50 -3.43 -5.96
C TYR A 80 0.34 -2.25 -6.42
N ARG A 81 -0.12 -1.04 -6.16
CA ARG A 81 0.57 0.20 -6.56
C ARG A 81 0.57 1.21 -5.43
N LEU A 82 1.66 1.95 -5.33
CA LEU A 82 1.79 3.10 -4.44
C LEU A 82 1.94 4.34 -5.30
N PHE A 83 1.25 5.40 -4.91
CA PHE A 83 1.25 6.66 -5.63
C PHE A 83 1.76 7.76 -4.72
N ASN A 84 2.90 8.35 -5.10
CA ASN A 84 3.30 9.63 -4.56
C ASN A 84 2.41 10.71 -5.18
N VAL A 85 1.72 11.47 -4.34
CA VAL A 85 0.91 12.62 -4.72
C VAL A 85 1.86 13.75 -5.09
N LYS A 86 1.65 14.38 -6.26
CA LYS A 86 2.60 15.35 -6.83
C LYS A 86 2.06 16.76 -6.90
N THR A 87 0.76 16.91 -7.16
CA THR A 87 0.16 18.21 -7.48
C THR A 87 -0.57 18.86 -6.32
N VAL A 88 -0.67 18.15 -5.18
CA VAL A 88 -1.39 18.60 -4.00
C VAL A 88 -0.40 19.08 -2.94
N SER A 89 -0.58 20.31 -2.48
CA SER A 89 0.19 20.87 -1.37
C SER A 89 -0.58 20.70 -0.07
N GLY A 90 0.10 20.23 0.98
CA GLY A 90 -0.53 19.99 2.29
C GLY A 90 -1.39 18.71 2.35
N PRO A 91 -2.03 18.46 3.51
CA PRO A 91 -2.82 17.25 3.76
C PRO A 91 -4.24 17.35 3.18
N ASP A 92 -4.37 17.55 1.86
CA ASP A 92 -5.67 17.50 1.18
C ASP A 92 -5.93 16.09 0.62
N ASP A 93 -6.65 15.29 1.41
CA ASP A 93 -7.02 13.92 1.05
C ASP A 93 -7.95 13.85 -0.16
N PHE A 94 -8.78 14.86 -0.39
CA PHE A 94 -9.74 14.85 -1.49
C PHE A 94 -9.04 15.06 -2.82
N ALA A 95 -8.20 16.10 -2.91
CA ALA A 95 -7.40 16.35 -4.09
C ALA A 95 -6.41 15.21 -4.37
N SER A 96 -5.83 14.62 -3.31
CA SER A 96 -4.92 13.48 -3.44
C SER A 96 -5.62 12.25 -4.03
N MET A 97 -6.85 11.96 -3.58
CA MET A 97 -7.64 10.85 -4.12
C MET A 97 -7.99 11.08 -5.60
N GLU A 98 -8.41 12.30 -5.94
CA GLU A 98 -8.71 12.68 -7.32
C GLU A 98 -7.49 12.45 -8.24
N GLU A 99 -6.32 12.99 -7.88
CA GLU A 99 -5.09 12.84 -8.66
C GLU A 99 -4.73 11.37 -8.91
N VAL A 100 -4.78 10.55 -7.86
CA VAL A 100 -4.34 9.15 -7.90
C VAL A 100 -5.27 8.29 -8.75
N VAL A 101 -6.58 8.43 -8.55
CA VAL A 101 -7.59 7.72 -9.33
C VAL A 101 -7.46 8.10 -10.82
N TYR A 102 -7.33 9.40 -11.13
CA TYR A 102 -7.17 9.86 -12.50
C TYR A 102 -5.91 9.27 -13.15
N ARG A 103 -4.76 9.33 -12.47
CA ARG A 103 -3.49 8.82 -12.99
C ARG A 103 -3.52 7.31 -13.22
N ARG A 104 -4.15 6.54 -12.32
CA ARG A 104 -4.26 5.08 -12.44
C ARG A 104 -5.06 4.70 -13.68
N TYR A 105 -6.26 5.25 -13.84
CA TYR A 105 -7.16 4.84 -14.93
C TYR A 105 -6.76 5.41 -16.28
N LYS A 106 -6.24 6.65 -16.34
CA LYS A 106 -5.64 7.20 -17.57
C LYS A 106 -4.55 6.30 -18.12
N ARG A 107 -3.69 5.78 -17.24
CA ARG A 107 -2.62 4.84 -17.63
C ARG A 107 -3.19 3.52 -18.13
N LEU A 108 -4.16 2.92 -17.43
CA LEU A 108 -4.78 1.67 -17.87
C LEU A 108 -5.42 1.80 -19.25
N MET A 109 -6.12 2.91 -19.51
CA MET A 109 -6.70 3.20 -20.82
C MET A 109 -5.62 3.33 -21.91
N ASN A 110 -4.57 4.11 -21.64
CA ASN A 110 -3.48 4.30 -22.61
C ASN A 110 -2.71 3.01 -22.92
N GLU A 111 -2.57 2.13 -21.93
CA GLU A 111 -1.88 0.84 -22.08
C GLU A 111 -2.81 -0.29 -22.56
N GLY A 112 -4.09 -0.01 -22.81
CA GLY A 112 -5.07 -1.02 -23.23
C GLY A 112 -5.29 -2.15 -22.23
N GLN A 113 -5.10 -1.88 -20.93
CA GLN A 113 -5.27 -2.87 -19.87
C GLN A 113 -6.72 -2.94 -19.37
N ASP A 114 -7.11 -4.11 -18.89
CA ASP A 114 -8.45 -4.35 -18.34
C ASP A 114 -8.77 -3.43 -17.16
N LEU A 115 -9.94 -2.79 -17.22
CA LEU A 115 -10.49 -1.99 -16.14
C LEU A 115 -11.13 -2.87 -15.06
N PRO A 116 -11.13 -2.43 -13.79
CA PRO A 116 -11.87 -3.11 -12.74
C PRO A 116 -13.37 -2.96 -12.95
N GLN A 117 -14.14 -3.92 -12.42
CA GLN A 117 -15.60 -3.81 -12.38
C GLN A 117 -16.08 -3.02 -11.15
N LEU A 118 -15.26 -2.98 -10.09
CA LEU A 118 -15.57 -2.29 -8.85
C LEU A 118 -14.35 -1.57 -8.29
N ILE A 119 -14.54 -0.31 -7.91
CA ILE A 119 -13.60 0.51 -7.18
C ILE A 119 -14.14 0.74 -5.77
N VAL A 120 -13.29 0.55 -4.76
CA VAL A 120 -13.63 0.80 -3.36
C VAL A 120 -12.72 1.90 -2.81
N ILE A 121 -13.30 3.01 -2.38
CA ILE A 121 -12.56 4.10 -1.73
C ILE A 121 -12.65 3.91 -0.22
N ASP A 122 -11.53 3.79 0.49
CA ASP A 122 -11.48 3.77 1.96
C ASP A 122 -11.71 5.18 2.51
N GLY A 123 -12.96 5.62 2.42
CA GLY A 123 -13.36 6.99 2.65
C GLY A 123 -14.86 7.19 2.58
N GLY A 124 -15.34 8.21 3.28
CA GLY A 124 -16.73 8.64 3.19
C GLY A 124 -17.05 9.38 1.88
N LYS A 125 -18.24 9.99 1.84
CA LYS A 125 -18.80 10.69 0.66
C LYS A 125 -17.85 11.69 -0.01
N GLY A 126 -17.06 12.43 0.77
CA GLY A 126 -16.12 13.43 0.22
C GLY A 126 -15.07 12.80 -0.69
N GLN A 127 -14.36 11.78 -0.20
CA GLN A 127 -13.33 11.08 -0.99
C GLN A 127 -13.94 10.32 -2.17
N LEU A 128 -15.13 9.72 -1.97
CA LEU A 128 -15.88 9.07 -3.04
C LEU A 128 -16.22 10.07 -4.17
N SER A 129 -16.72 11.26 -3.82
CA SER A 129 -17.05 12.31 -4.80
C SER A 129 -15.81 12.78 -5.57
N SER A 130 -14.67 12.95 -4.88
CA SER A 130 -13.40 13.28 -5.55
C SER A 130 -12.93 12.20 -6.52
N ALA A 131 -13.03 10.93 -6.12
CA ALA A 131 -12.70 9.81 -7.01
C ALA A 131 -13.65 9.76 -8.23
N LEU A 132 -14.93 10.05 -8.03
CA LEU A 132 -15.93 10.09 -9.11
C LEU A 132 -15.58 11.14 -10.17
N LYS A 133 -15.18 12.35 -9.77
CA LYS A 133 -14.73 13.41 -10.70
C LYS A 133 -13.63 12.93 -11.63
N SER A 134 -12.70 12.11 -11.14
CA SER A 134 -11.63 11.54 -11.95
C SER A 134 -12.14 10.55 -12.99
N LEU A 135 -13.15 9.74 -12.65
CA LEU A 135 -13.78 8.82 -13.59
C LEU A 135 -14.60 9.59 -14.64
N GLU A 136 -15.31 10.65 -14.24
CA GLU A 136 -16.05 11.53 -15.16
C GLU A 136 -15.12 12.17 -16.19
N LYS A 137 -13.97 12.70 -15.76
CA LYS A 137 -12.93 13.25 -16.66
C LYS A 137 -12.39 12.23 -17.68
N LEU A 138 -12.52 10.94 -17.39
CA LEU A 138 -12.07 9.84 -18.24
C LEU A 138 -13.24 9.15 -18.97
N ASN A 139 -14.48 9.62 -18.78
CA ASN A 139 -15.71 9.01 -19.29
C ASN A 139 -15.90 7.55 -18.83
N LEU A 140 -15.48 7.21 -17.61
CA LEU A 140 -15.54 5.85 -17.04
C LEU A 140 -16.64 5.69 -15.98
N GLN A 141 -17.37 6.74 -15.63
CA GLN A 141 -18.38 6.73 -14.56
C GLN A 141 -19.55 5.78 -14.82
N HIS A 142 -19.82 5.46 -16.08
CA HIS A 142 -20.85 4.49 -16.48
C HIS A 142 -20.29 3.10 -16.81
N THR A 143 -18.96 2.96 -16.78
CA THR A 143 -18.26 1.71 -17.12
C THR A 143 -17.81 0.97 -15.86
N ILE A 144 -17.34 1.70 -14.85
CA ILE A 144 -16.80 1.14 -13.62
C ILE A 144 -17.70 1.53 -12.45
N ALA A 145 -18.14 0.55 -11.67
CA ALA A 145 -18.83 0.85 -10.42
C ALA A 145 -17.84 1.35 -9.37
N ILE A 146 -18.21 2.36 -8.60
CA ILE A 146 -17.40 2.91 -7.52
C ILE A 146 -18.24 3.05 -6.25
N ILE A 147 -17.67 2.67 -5.11
CA ILE A 147 -18.29 2.81 -3.79
C ILE A 147 -17.29 3.40 -2.80
N GLY A 148 -17.80 4.12 -1.81
CA GLY A 148 -17.02 4.54 -0.63
C GLY A 148 -17.36 3.64 0.56
N ILE A 149 -16.37 3.28 1.37
CA ILE A 149 -16.57 2.59 2.64
C ILE A 149 -16.10 3.46 3.80
N ALA A 150 -17.01 3.79 4.71
CA ALA A 150 -16.66 4.55 5.91
C ALA A 150 -16.36 3.61 7.09
N LYS A 151 -15.44 4.04 7.96
CA LYS A 151 -14.98 3.25 9.13
C LYS A 151 -16.09 2.94 10.14
N ARG A 152 -17.12 3.79 10.24
CA ARG A 152 -18.25 3.58 11.16
C ARG A 152 -19.18 2.53 10.56
N LEU A 153 -19.27 1.37 11.22
CA LEU A 153 -20.16 0.25 10.84
C LEU A 153 -20.00 -0.30 9.42
N GLU A 154 -18.89 0.01 8.73
CA GLU A 154 -18.69 -0.38 7.32
C GLU A 154 -19.80 0.11 6.39
N GLU A 155 -20.28 1.33 6.65
CA GLU A 155 -21.27 1.99 5.82
C GLU A 155 -20.78 2.12 4.36
N ILE A 156 -21.57 1.60 3.43
CA ILE A 156 -21.27 1.65 1.99
C ILE A 156 -22.02 2.82 1.37
N TYR A 157 -21.28 3.73 0.75
CA TYR A 157 -21.82 4.88 0.06
C TYR A 157 -21.73 4.68 -1.45
N PHE A 158 -22.87 4.87 -2.13
CA PHE A 158 -22.92 4.96 -3.58
C PHE A 158 -22.77 6.43 -4.02
N PRO A 159 -22.24 6.68 -5.24
CA PRO A 159 -22.24 8.01 -5.83
C PRO A 159 -23.63 8.62 -5.82
N ASN A 160 -23.70 9.90 -5.44
CA ASN A 160 -24.92 10.71 -5.38
C ASN A 160 -25.99 10.20 -4.40
N ASP A 161 -25.74 9.15 -3.63
CA ASP A 161 -26.67 8.66 -2.63
C ASP A 161 -26.40 9.30 -1.27
N SER A 162 -27.48 9.76 -0.64
CA SER A 162 -27.42 10.40 0.68
C SER A 162 -27.46 9.37 1.80
N ILE A 163 -27.97 8.16 1.54
CA ILE A 163 -28.17 7.12 2.54
C ILE A 163 -27.14 5.99 2.32
N PRO A 164 -26.41 5.56 3.35
CA PRO A 164 -25.52 4.40 3.22
C PRO A 164 -26.30 3.09 3.13
N LEU A 165 -25.75 2.14 2.36
CA LEU A 165 -26.14 0.74 2.38
C LEU A 165 -25.40 0.01 3.52
N TYR A 166 -26.14 -0.80 4.27
CA TYR A 166 -25.60 -1.70 5.26
C TYR A 166 -25.68 -3.14 4.77
N LEU A 167 -24.56 -3.85 4.81
CA LEU A 167 -24.52 -5.28 4.54
C LEU A 167 -24.64 -6.06 5.86
N ASP A 168 -25.22 -7.25 5.78
CA ASP A 168 -25.24 -8.19 6.90
C ASP A 168 -23.80 -8.48 7.37
N LYS A 169 -23.54 -8.40 8.68
CA LYS A 169 -22.23 -8.64 9.30
C LYS A 169 -21.67 -10.05 9.01
N ARG A 170 -22.53 -11.00 8.71
CA ARG A 170 -22.20 -12.39 8.37
C ARG A 170 -22.00 -12.60 6.87
N SER A 171 -22.40 -11.63 6.04
CA SER A 171 -22.28 -11.72 4.57
C SER A 171 -20.83 -11.90 4.13
N GLU A 172 -20.64 -12.74 3.12
CA GLU A 172 -19.31 -12.91 2.50
C GLU A 172 -18.88 -11.65 1.75
N SER A 173 -19.83 -10.89 1.21
CA SER A 173 -19.58 -9.59 0.57
C SER A 173 -18.88 -8.62 1.51
N LEU A 174 -19.43 -8.43 2.72
CA LEU A 174 -18.81 -7.54 3.70
C LEU A 174 -17.40 -8.02 4.10
N LYS A 175 -17.22 -9.33 4.31
CA LYS A 175 -15.90 -9.90 4.64
C LYS A 175 -14.87 -9.63 3.54
N VAL A 176 -15.26 -9.71 2.27
CA VAL A 176 -14.36 -9.38 1.13
C VAL A 176 -13.98 -7.90 1.14
N ILE A 177 -14.95 -7.01 1.30
CA ILE A 177 -14.71 -5.56 1.30
C ILE A 177 -13.84 -5.17 2.52
N GLN A 178 -14.10 -5.72 3.70
CA GLN A 178 -13.26 -5.53 4.88
C GLN A 178 -11.83 -6.00 4.67
N ARG A 179 -11.63 -7.20 4.09
CA ARG A 179 -10.29 -7.72 3.77
C ARG A 179 -9.56 -6.82 2.78
N LEU A 180 -10.27 -6.32 1.77
CA LEU A 180 -9.74 -5.42 0.77
C LEU A 180 -9.28 -4.10 1.41
N ARG A 181 -10.12 -3.47 2.24
CA ARG A 181 -9.78 -2.25 3.00
C ARG A 181 -8.60 -2.46 3.95
N ASN A 182 -8.66 -3.51 4.76
CA ASN A 182 -7.59 -3.82 5.72
C ASN A 182 -6.24 -4.03 5.00
N GLU A 183 -6.27 -4.63 3.82
CA GLU A 183 -5.07 -4.84 3.00
C GLU A 183 -4.56 -3.54 2.37
N ALA A 184 -5.45 -2.65 1.91
CA ALA A 184 -5.09 -1.31 1.44
C ALA A 184 -4.41 -0.50 2.55
N HIS A 185 -5.03 -0.45 3.72
CA HIS A 185 -4.49 0.21 4.90
C HIS A 185 -3.14 -0.37 5.34
N ARG A 186 -3.02 -1.70 5.39
CA ARG A 186 -1.77 -2.41 5.70
C ARG A 186 -0.68 -2.06 4.69
N PHE A 187 -1.01 -1.99 3.41
CA PHE A 187 -0.06 -1.70 2.34
C PHE A 187 0.45 -0.26 2.41
N GLY A 188 -0.45 0.71 2.66
CA GLY A 188 -0.11 2.10 2.90
C GLY A 188 0.83 2.29 4.09
N ILE A 189 0.46 1.77 5.27
CA ILE A 189 1.27 1.88 6.50
C ILE A 189 2.68 1.30 6.33
N ASN A 190 2.79 0.12 5.71
CA ASN A 190 4.09 -0.54 5.53
C ASN A 190 5.05 0.28 4.67
N HIS A 191 4.53 1.00 3.67
CA HIS A 191 5.36 1.89 2.85
C HIS A 191 5.97 3.01 3.69
N HIS A 192 5.19 3.62 4.58
CA HIS A 192 5.70 4.69 5.44
C HIS A 192 6.71 4.19 6.49
N ARG A 193 6.54 2.98 7.05
CA ARG A 193 7.53 2.39 7.97
C ARG A 193 8.89 2.21 7.28
N ASN A 194 8.88 1.69 6.05
CA ASN A 194 10.10 1.47 5.26
C ASN A 194 10.74 2.78 4.76
N ARG A 195 9.94 3.83 4.52
CA ARG A 195 10.46 5.15 4.12
C ARG A 195 10.98 5.94 5.33
N ARG A 196 10.38 5.82 6.51
CA ARG A 196 10.92 6.40 7.75
C ARG A 196 12.24 5.75 8.16
N SER A 197 12.39 4.43 8.02
CA SER A 197 13.68 3.79 8.26
C SER A 197 14.73 4.28 7.26
N LYS A 198 14.43 4.35 5.95
CA LYS A 198 15.38 4.85 4.93
C LYS A 198 15.70 6.35 5.00
N ASN A 199 14.74 7.23 5.29
CA ASN A 199 15.03 8.65 5.43
C ASN A 199 15.73 8.97 6.76
N SER A 200 15.47 8.21 7.83
CA SER A 200 16.30 8.28 9.04
C SER A 200 17.74 7.82 8.80
N LEU A 201 17.99 7.06 7.73
CA LEU A 201 19.31 6.54 7.33
C LEU A 201 20.10 7.47 6.40
N GLY A 202 19.47 8.46 5.74
CA GLY A 202 20.17 9.33 4.79
C GLY A 202 20.41 10.74 5.32
N THR A 203 19.46 11.35 6.04
CA THR A 203 19.43 12.82 6.15
C THR A 203 20.14 13.42 7.36
N SER A 204 20.79 12.63 8.23
CA SER A 204 21.52 13.22 9.37
C SER A 204 23.03 13.30 9.15
N LEU A 205 23.66 12.33 8.47
CA LEU A 205 25.11 12.32 8.26
C LEU A 205 25.54 13.14 7.04
N ASP A 206 24.75 13.15 5.96
CA ASP A 206 25.03 13.92 4.75
C ASP A 206 24.98 15.44 4.98
N ASN A 207 24.28 15.89 6.03
CA ASN A 207 24.16 17.30 6.40
C ASN A 207 25.31 17.80 7.30
N ILE A 208 26.24 16.94 7.70
CA ILE A 208 27.38 17.35 8.53
C ILE A 208 28.46 17.91 7.60
N VAL A 209 28.69 19.23 7.69
CA VAL A 209 29.74 19.93 6.93
C VAL A 209 31.09 19.26 7.24
N GLY A 210 31.72 18.68 6.21
CA GLY A 210 32.98 17.94 6.33
C GLY A 210 32.85 16.42 6.29
N ILE A 211 31.64 15.86 6.23
CA ILE A 211 31.39 14.44 5.99
C ILE A 211 30.88 14.26 4.56
N GLY A 212 31.71 13.67 3.71
CA GLY A 212 31.35 13.38 2.32
C GLY A 212 30.63 12.04 2.15
N PRO A 213 29.99 11.81 0.98
CA PRO A 213 29.14 10.63 0.72
C PRO A 213 29.88 9.30 0.92
N LYS A 214 31.16 9.22 0.52
CA LYS A 214 31.99 8.02 0.75
C LYS A 214 32.15 7.65 2.24
N THR A 215 32.17 8.65 3.12
CA THR A 215 32.28 8.44 4.56
C THR A 215 30.94 7.97 5.12
N VAL A 216 29.83 8.52 4.63
CA VAL A 216 28.47 8.11 5.01
C VAL A 216 28.21 6.66 4.58
N ASP A 217 28.57 6.30 3.35
CA ASP A 217 28.46 4.93 2.85
C ASP A 217 29.27 3.94 3.71
N THR A 218 30.49 4.32 4.12
CA THR A 218 31.35 3.50 5.00
C THR A 218 30.72 3.30 6.38
N LEU A 219 30.18 4.37 6.97
CA LEU A 219 29.51 4.33 8.28
C LEU A 219 28.23 3.50 8.23
N ILE A 220 27.40 3.67 7.20
CA ILE A 220 26.17 2.90 7.03
C ILE A 220 26.47 1.42 6.76
N SER A 221 27.52 1.11 5.97
CA SER A 221 27.91 -0.27 5.69
C SER A 221 28.37 -1.01 6.94
N HIS A 222 29.05 -0.30 7.87
CA HIS A 222 29.54 -0.90 9.11
C HIS A 222 28.47 -0.99 10.19
N PHE A 223 27.78 0.12 10.49
CA PHE A 223 26.82 0.20 11.59
C PHE A 223 25.40 -0.21 11.19
N GLY A 224 25.10 -0.30 9.90
CA GLY A 224 23.79 -0.65 9.34
C GLY A 224 22.72 0.44 9.46
N SER A 225 22.87 1.38 10.41
CA SER A 225 22.00 2.56 10.46
C SER A 225 22.61 3.82 11.04
N VAL A 226 22.18 5.00 10.57
CA VAL A 226 22.51 6.32 11.15
C VAL A 226 22.23 6.40 12.64
N LYS A 227 21.14 5.79 13.10
CA LYS A 227 20.83 5.73 14.54
C LYS A 227 21.94 5.03 15.31
N ARG A 228 22.41 3.87 14.81
CA ARG A 228 23.54 3.14 15.39
C ARG A 228 24.86 3.90 15.28
N VAL A 229 25.07 4.67 14.21
CA VAL A 229 26.25 5.56 14.07
C VAL A 229 26.26 6.63 15.16
N LEU A 230 25.11 7.23 15.49
CA LEU A 230 24.99 8.24 16.55
C LEU A 230 25.12 7.64 17.96
N GLU A 231 24.76 6.38 18.13
CA GLU A 231 24.88 5.64 19.41
C GLU A 231 26.28 5.04 19.63
N ALA A 232 27.09 4.90 18.57
CA ALA A 232 28.43 4.32 18.60
C ALA A 232 29.38 5.08 19.56
N GLN A 233 30.39 4.35 20.05
CA GLN A 233 31.43 4.90 20.92
C GLN A 233 32.46 5.70 20.11
N GLU A 234 33.07 6.71 20.74
CA GLU A 234 34.07 7.58 20.09
C GLU A 234 35.26 6.79 19.53
N ASP A 235 35.72 5.77 20.25
CA ASP A 235 36.84 4.91 19.83
C ASP A 235 36.54 4.14 18.55
N GLU A 236 35.28 3.71 18.39
CA GLU A 236 34.84 2.92 17.23
C GLU A 236 34.69 3.81 15.99
N LEU A 237 34.11 5.01 16.16
CA LEU A 237 34.04 6.02 15.10
C LEU A 237 35.44 6.48 14.67
N THR A 238 36.35 6.69 15.63
CA THR A 238 37.71 7.16 15.37
C THR A 238 38.52 6.14 14.57
N LYS A 239 38.38 4.84 14.89
CA LYS A 239 39.02 3.76 14.13
C LYS A 239 38.54 3.69 12.67
N LEU A 240 37.26 3.97 12.42
CA LEU A 240 36.67 3.81 11.09
C LEU A 240 36.86 5.03 10.18
N VAL A 241 36.67 6.25 10.69
CA VAL A 241 36.66 7.48 9.87
C VAL A 241 37.71 8.52 10.26
N GLY A 242 38.50 8.24 11.30
CA GLY A 242 39.52 9.14 11.84
C GLY A 242 38.98 10.18 12.83
N LYS A 243 39.85 10.65 13.73
CA LYS A 243 39.53 11.50 14.89
C LYS A 243 38.71 12.76 14.52
N ARG A 244 39.10 13.45 13.44
CA ARG A 244 38.45 14.69 13.00
C ARG A 244 37.00 14.49 12.55
N LYS A 245 36.70 13.38 11.86
CA LYS A 245 35.33 13.09 11.38
C LYS A 245 34.47 12.48 12.50
N ALA A 246 35.07 11.66 13.36
CA ALA A 246 34.39 11.14 14.55
C ALA A 246 33.92 12.27 15.48
N GLN A 247 34.75 13.30 15.68
CA GLN A 247 34.41 14.46 16.49
C GLN A 247 33.22 15.25 15.93
N LEU A 248 33.14 15.46 14.61
CA LEU A 248 32.00 16.12 13.95
C LEU A 248 30.68 15.36 14.14
N ILE A 249 30.73 14.03 14.17
CA ILE A 249 29.56 13.18 14.44
C ILE A 249 29.13 13.28 15.91
N LEU A 250 30.09 13.33 16.84
CA LEU A 250 29.85 13.45 18.28
C LEU A 250 29.35 14.85 18.69
N GLU A 251 29.83 15.91 18.05
CA GLU A 251 29.31 17.28 18.26
C GLU A 251 27.83 17.39 17.88
N ARG A 252 27.38 16.58 16.92
CA ARG A 252 25.95 16.46 16.57
C ARG A 252 25.15 15.68 17.61
N LYS A 253 25.77 14.71 18.29
CA LYS A 253 25.16 13.90 19.38
C LYS A 253 24.82 14.76 20.60
N ASN A 254 25.68 15.73 20.92
CA ASN A 254 25.52 16.66 22.04
C ASN A 254 25.64 18.11 21.54
N PRO A 255 24.55 18.75 21.07
CA PRO A 255 24.62 20.15 20.68
C PRO A 255 24.94 21.00 21.91
N ASN A 256 26.18 21.45 22.00
CA ASN A 256 26.65 22.30 23.08
C ASN A 256 25.95 23.67 22.95
N PRO A 257 25.17 24.15 23.93
CA PRO A 257 24.31 25.33 23.77
C PRO A 257 25.05 26.69 23.70
N LYS A 258 26.35 26.70 23.43
CA LYS A 258 27.18 27.91 23.41
C LYS A 258 28.08 27.94 22.17
N LYS A 259 27.53 28.17 20.97
CA LYS A 259 28.31 28.58 19.78
C LYS A 259 27.45 28.92 18.55
N TYR A 260 26.43 29.75 18.71
CA TYR A 260 25.86 30.49 17.56
C TYR A 260 25.51 31.90 18.00
N ASN A 261 26.53 32.77 18.06
CA ASN A 261 26.38 34.21 17.90
C ASN A 261 27.15 34.58 16.64
N PHE A 262 26.43 34.80 15.55
CA PHE A 262 26.79 35.69 14.44
C PHE A 262 25.48 36.11 13.76
#